data_AF-A0A853EKT7-F1
#
_entry.id   AF-A0A853EKT7-F1
#
_cell.length_a   1.000
_cell.length_b   1.000
_cell.length_c   1.000
_cell.angle_alpha   90.00
_cell.angle_beta   90.00
_cell.angle_gamma   90.00
#
_symmetry.space_group_name_H-M   'P 1'
#
loop_
_entity.id
_entity.type
_entity.pdbx_description
1 polymer ?
#
loop_
_entity_poly.entity_id
_entity_poly.type
_entity_poly.pdbx_seq_one_letter_code
_entity_poly.pdbx_strand_id
1 'polypeptide(L)'
;VVRTAPRLDDGTPFPTSYYLTHPAAVKGCSTLEAEHLMEELNAELAQDAELAAAYARAHEDYLARRAELGQVPEIEGISAGGMPTRVKCLHAVLGHTLATGPGINPMGDRTLMALRARGLWDEARCHC
;
A
#
# COMPACT_ATOMS: atom_id res chain seq x y z
N VAL A 1 -10.30 2.79 4.14
CA VAL A 1 -9.34 1.82 4.73
C VAL A 1 -9.54 1.81 6.24
N VAL A 2 -9.17 0.73 6.91
CA VAL A 2 -9.14 0.68 8.38
C VAL A 2 -7.69 0.76 8.85
N ARG A 3 -7.43 1.52 9.92
CA ARG A 3 -6.11 1.62 10.55
C ARG A 3 -6.03 0.68 11.75
N THR A 4 -5.03 -0.19 11.80
CA THR A 4 -4.90 -1.26 12.81
C THR A 4 -3.64 -1.13 13.65
N ALA A 5 -3.73 -1.56 14.92
CA ALA A 5 -2.60 -1.59 15.85
C ALA A 5 -1.45 -2.48 15.30
N PRO A 6 -0.20 -2.18 15.68
CA PRO A 6 0.98 -2.93 15.23
C PRO A 6 1.15 -4.28 15.93
N ARG A 7 0.18 -4.69 16.76
CA ARG A 7 0.05 -6.02 17.36
C ARG A 7 -1.38 -6.53 17.21
N LEU A 8 -1.51 -7.84 17.04
CA LEU A 8 -2.78 -8.54 17.15
C LEU A 8 -3.19 -8.70 18.62
N ASP A 9 -4.42 -9.16 18.87
CA ASP A 9 -4.97 -9.35 20.22
C ASP A 9 -4.17 -10.36 21.06
N ASP A 10 -3.49 -11.30 20.40
CA ASP A 10 -2.59 -12.29 21.04
C ASP A 10 -1.15 -11.77 21.25
N GLY A 11 -0.89 -10.51 20.89
CA GLY A 11 0.41 -9.85 21.01
C GLY A 11 1.34 -10.04 19.79
N THR A 12 0.94 -10.83 18.79
CA THR A 12 1.76 -11.07 17.59
C THR A 12 2.05 -9.76 16.84
N PRO A 13 3.33 -9.46 16.51
CA PRO A 13 3.68 -8.30 15.70
C PRO A 13 2.97 -8.32 14.34
N PHE A 14 2.34 -7.21 13.98
CA PHE A 14 1.62 -7.08 12.72
C PHE A 14 2.06 -5.81 11.97
N PRO A 15 2.87 -5.94 10.88
CA PRO A 15 3.47 -4.78 10.22
C PRO A 15 2.48 -3.96 9.39
N THR A 16 1.34 -4.54 9.01
CA THR A 16 0.30 -3.88 8.20
C THR A 16 -0.62 -3.03 9.07
N SER A 17 -0.60 -1.72 8.86
CA SER A 17 -1.39 -0.73 9.59
C SER A 17 -2.57 -0.24 8.80
N TYR A 18 -2.61 -0.42 7.47
CA TYR A 18 -3.73 -0.01 6.63
C TYR A 18 -4.33 -1.21 5.91
N TYR A 19 -5.55 -1.56 6.30
CA TYR A 19 -6.30 -2.66 5.70
C TYR A 19 -7.33 -2.12 4.71
N LEU A 20 -7.25 -2.56 3.45
CA LEU A 20 -8.22 -2.21 2.43
C LEU A 20 -9.48 -3.08 2.61
N THR A 21 -10.62 -2.43 2.84
CA THR A 21 -11.87 -3.12 3.20
C THR A 21 -13.00 -2.94 2.20
N HIS A 22 -12.92 -2.00 1.26
CA HIS A 22 -13.98 -1.79 0.29
C HIS A 22 -14.02 -2.97 -0.70
N PRO A 23 -15.13 -3.73 -0.82
CA PRO A 23 -15.16 -4.97 -1.60
C PRO A 23 -14.74 -4.79 -3.07
N ALA A 24 -15.25 -3.74 -3.73
CA ALA A 24 -14.86 -3.45 -5.12
C ALA A 24 -13.37 -3.10 -5.28
N ALA A 25 -12.79 -2.32 -4.36
CA ALA A 25 -11.36 -2.00 -4.37
C ALA A 25 -10.51 -3.24 -4.13
N VAL A 26 -10.90 -4.09 -3.17
CA VAL A 26 -10.20 -5.36 -2.88
C VAL A 26 -10.22 -6.26 -4.10
N LYS A 27 -11.39 -6.45 -4.71
CA LYS A 27 -11.55 -7.26 -5.94
C LYS A 27 -10.73 -6.68 -7.08
N GLY A 28 -10.80 -5.36 -7.29
CA GLY A 28 -10.02 -4.67 -8.32
C GLY A 28 -8.51 -4.87 -8.14
N CYS A 29 -7.99 -4.71 -6.92
CA CYS A 29 -6.58 -4.99 -6.63
C CYS A 29 -6.24 -6.45 -6.93
N SER A 30 -7.07 -7.41 -6.52
CA SER A 30 -6.86 -8.82 -6.82
C SER A 30 -6.85 -9.10 -8.33
N THR A 31 -7.71 -8.44 -9.11
CA THR A 31 -7.67 -8.52 -10.58
C THR A 31 -6.34 -8.00 -11.13
N LEU A 32 -5.90 -6.81 -10.71
CA LEU A 32 -4.62 -6.24 -11.16
C LEU A 32 -3.41 -7.10 -10.76
N GLU A 33 -3.44 -7.71 -9.56
CA GLU A 33 -2.41 -8.64 -9.10
C GLU A 33 -2.37 -9.92 -9.96
N ALA A 34 -3.54 -10.49 -10.29
CA ALA A 34 -3.64 -11.65 -11.17
C ALA A 34 -3.22 -11.35 -12.61
N GLU A 35 -3.33 -10.08 -13.04
CA GLU A 35 -2.85 -9.58 -14.33
C GLU A 35 -1.38 -9.16 -14.29
N HIS A 36 -0.64 -9.53 -13.22
CA HIS A 36 0.80 -9.31 -13.10
C HIS A 36 1.25 -7.83 -13.08
N LEU A 37 0.37 -6.88 -12.76
CA LEU A 37 0.75 -5.44 -12.69
C LEU A 37 1.90 -5.19 -11.71
N MET A 38 2.03 -5.99 -10.65
CA MET A 38 3.15 -5.87 -9.72
C MET A 38 4.50 -6.13 -10.38
N GLU A 39 4.58 -6.98 -11.40
CA GLU A 39 5.83 -7.24 -12.14
C GLU A 39 6.27 -6.00 -12.92
N GLU A 40 5.32 -5.33 -13.59
CA GLU A 40 5.55 -4.06 -14.29
C GLU A 40 6.02 -2.97 -13.31
N LEU A 41 5.30 -2.78 -12.19
CA LEU A 41 5.66 -1.79 -11.18
C LEU A 41 7.05 -2.05 -10.57
N ASN A 42 7.40 -3.31 -10.34
CA ASN A 42 8.72 -3.69 -9.82
C ASN A 42 9.83 -3.49 -10.85
N ALA A 43 9.58 -3.76 -12.14
CA ALA A 43 10.53 -3.50 -13.21
C ALA A 43 10.82 -2.01 -13.35
N GLU A 44 9.78 -1.17 -13.31
CA GLU A 44 9.92 0.28 -13.31
C GLU A 44 10.68 0.78 -12.07
N LEU A 45 10.34 0.27 -10.88
CA LEU A 45 11.03 0.60 -9.63
C LEU A 45 12.54 0.31 -9.70
N ALA A 46 12.93 -0.78 -10.34
CA ALA A 46 14.33 -1.17 -10.47
C ALA A 46 15.13 -0.27 -11.43
N GLN A 47 14.44 0.44 -12.33
CA GLN A 47 15.06 1.23 -13.40
C GLN A 47 15.01 2.74 -13.13
N ASP A 48 14.10 3.20 -12.28
CA ASP A 48 13.87 4.62 -11.99
C ASP A 48 14.31 4.97 -10.56
N ALA A 49 15.44 5.67 -10.46
CA ALA A 49 16.02 6.11 -9.19
C ALA A 49 15.16 7.17 -8.47
N GLU A 50 14.44 8.01 -9.20
CA GLU A 50 13.56 9.02 -8.60
C GLU A 50 12.32 8.37 -8.00
N LEU A 51 11.75 7.38 -8.71
CA LEU A 51 10.66 6.55 -8.21
C LEU A 51 11.09 5.74 -6.99
N ALA A 52 12.28 5.15 -7.00
CA ALA A 52 12.82 4.43 -5.85
C ALA A 52 12.99 5.36 -4.63
N ALA A 53 13.52 6.57 -4.84
CA ALA A 53 13.63 7.56 -3.78
C ALA A 53 12.25 8.01 -3.25
N ALA A 54 11.24 8.17 -4.12
CA ALA A 54 9.88 8.48 -3.73
C ALA A 54 9.23 7.35 -2.91
N TYR A 55 9.44 6.10 -3.32
CA TYR A 55 8.91 4.94 -2.61
C TYR A 55 9.63 4.70 -1.27
N ALA A 56 10.92 5.06 -1.16
CA ALA A 56 11.63 5.14 0.11
C ALA A 56 11.05 6.21 1.05
N ARG A 57 10.68 7.40 0.54
CA ARG A 57 9.98 8.39 1.36
C ARG A 57 8.60 7.91 1.81
N ALA A 58 7.88 7.18 0.96
CA ALA A 58 6.61 6.55 1.33
C ALA A 58 6.78 5.52 2.46
N HIS A 59 7.89 4.77 2.43
CA HIS A 59 8.25 3.85 3.50
C HIS A 59 8.47 4.56 4.84
N GLU A 60 9.23 5.66 4.86
CA GLU A 60 9.45 6.45 6.07
C GLU A 60 8.16 7.07 6.63
N ASP A 61 7.29 7.63 5.75
CA ASP A 61 5.98 8.16 6.16
C ASP A 61 5.11 7.06 6.80
N TYR A 62 5.12 5.86 6.21
CA TYR A 62 4.42 4.70 6.77
C TYR A 62 4.93 4.35 8.18
N LEU A 63 6.26 4.28 8.36
CA LEU A 63 6.87 3.95 9.65
C LEU A 63 6.52 4.99 10.71
N ALA A 64 6.61 6.27 10.37
CA ALA A 64 6.27 7.38 11.26
C ALA A 64 4.81 7.30 11.73
N ARG A 65 3.87 7.07 10.81
CA ARG A 65 2.44 6.93 11.14
C ARG A 65 2.13 5.68 11.94
N ARG A 66 2.84 4.58 11.72
CA ARG A 66 2.69 3.40 12.56
C ARG A 66 3.19 3.65 13.98
N ALA A 67 4.29 4.37 14.15
CA ALA A 67 4.84 4.67 15.47
C ALA A 67 3.84 5.43 16.37
N GLU A 68 2.93 6.23 15.78
CA GLU A 68 1.81 6.85 16.50
C GLU A 68 0.85 5.83 17.18
N LEU A 69 0.79 4.59 16.67
CA LEU A 69 -0.04 3.51 17.24
C LEU A 69 0.70 2.67 18.30
N GLY A 70 1.99 2.91 18.48
CA GLY A 70 2.86 2.14 19.37
C GLY A 70 4.10 1.61 18.67
N GLN A 71 5.14 1.38 19.47
CA GLN A 71 6.40 0.81 19.01
C GLN A 71 6.41 -0.71 19.21
N VAL A 72 6.85 -1.43 18.18
CA VAL A 72 6.98 -2.89 18.17
C VAL A 72 8.37 -3.22 17.64
N PRO A 73 9.36 -3.47 18.53
CA PRO A 73 10.76 -3.70 18.15
C PRO A 73 10.94 -4.81 17.10
N GLU A 74 10.10 -5.84 17.13
CA GLU A 74 10.18 -7.00 16.24
C GLU A 74 9.93 -6.66 14.76
N ILE A 75 9.27 -5.53 14.49
CA ILE A 75 8.97 -5.04 13.14
C ILE A 75 9.50 -3.62 12.92
N GLU A 76 10.49 -3.20 13.72
CA GLU A 76 11.18 -1.93 13.52
C GLU A 76 11.78 -1.88 12.12
N GLY A 77 11.63 -0.73 11.44
CA GLY A 77 12.06 -0.56 10.04
C GLY A 77 11.30 -1.40 9.01
N ILE A 78 10.38 -2.29 9.40
CA ILE A 78 9.62 -3.11 8.45
C ILE A 78 8.28 -2.43 8.19
N SER A 79 7.97 -2.05 6.96
CA SER A 79 6.64 -1.53 6.58
C SER A 79 5.78 -2.60 5.87
N ALA A 80 4.65 -2.23 5.26
CA ALA A 80 3.80 -3.15 4.51
C ALA A 80 4.05 -3.14 3.00
N GLY A 81 3.40 -4.06 2.27
CA GLY A 81 3.42 -4.02 0.80
C GLY A 81 4.77 -4.31 0.13
N GLY A 82 5.81 -4.66 0.88
CA GLY A 82 7.15 -4.92 0.33
C GLY A 82 8.03 -3.67 0.21
N MET A 83 7.51 -2.52 0.65
CA MET A 83 8.23 -1.25 0.71
C MET A 83 9.57 -1.37 1.48
N PRO A 84 10.60 -0.60 1.08
CA PRO A 84 10.64 0.29 -0.09
C PRO A 84 11.20 -0.38 -1.35
N THR A 85 11.57 -1.65 -1.30
CA THR A 85 12.39 -2.27 -2.36
C THR A 85 11.58 -3.00 -3.42
N ARG A 86 10.32 -3.36 -3.12
CA ARG A 86 9.42 -4.02 -4.06
C ARG A 86 7.96 -3.77 -3.72
N VAL A 87 7.08 -4.07 -4.67
CA VAL A 87 5.64 -4.19 -4.47
C VAL A 87 5.33 -5.68 -4.37
N LYS A 88 4.89 -6.12 -3.19
CA LYS A 88 4.46 -7.51 -2.91
C LYS A 88 2.94 -7.68 -2.84
N CYS A 89 2.20 -6.57 -2.65
CA CYS A 89 0.74 -6.57 -2.50
C CYS A 89 0.19 -5.17 -2.81
N LEU A 90 -0.73 -5.08 -3.77
CA LEU A 90 -1.40 -3.86 -4.20
C LEU A 90 -2.38 -3.35 -3.13
N HIS A 91 -3.05 -4.23 -2.39
CA HIS A 91 -3.98 -3.83 -1.32
C HIS A 91 -3.28 -3.00 -0.24
N ALA A 92 -2.05 -3.37 0.11
CA ALA A 92 -1.28 -2.69 1.14
C ALA A 92 -0.82 -1.29 0.70
N VAL A 93 -0.27 -1.17 -0.52
CA VAL A 93 0.22 0.13 -1.03
C VAL A 93 -0.93 1.09 -1.39
N LEU A 94 -2.04 0.57 -1.93
CA LEU A 94 -3.27 1.34 -2.11
C LEU A 94 -3.86 1.75 -0.76
N GLY A 95 -3.85 0.83 0.21
CA GLY A 95 -4.29 1.09 1.57
C GLY A 95 -3.57 2.28 2.20
N HIS A 96 -2.25 2.36 2.01
CA HIS A 96 -1.45 3.49 2.45
C HIS A 96 -1.84 4.79 1.72
N THR A 97 -1.94 4.75 0.38
CA THR A 97 -2.32 5.92 -0.45
C THR A 97 -3.66 6.51 -0.06
N LEU A 98 -4.68 5.66 0.16
CA LEU A 98 -6.00 6.12 0.57
C LEU A 98 -6.02 6.71 1.98
N ALA A 99 -5.02 6.39 2.82
CA ALA A 99 -4.90 6.95 4.16
C ALA A 99 -4.16 8.29 4.19
N THR A 100 -3.19 8.49 3.28
CA THR A 100 -2.27 9.63 3.31
C THR A 100 -2.54 10.67 2.24
N GLY A 101 -3.29 10.29 1.19
CA GLY A 101 -3.58 11.11 0.04
C GLY A 101 -2.59 10.89 -1.11
N PRO A 102 -2.92 11.44 -2.29
CA PRO A 102 -2.11 11.26 -3.49
C PRO A 102 -0.72 11.91 -3.38
N GLY A 103 0.27 11.31 -4.04
CA GLY A 103 1.64 11.83 -4.12
C GLY A 103 2.56 11.37 -2.99
N ILE A 104 2.04 10.66 -1.99
CA ILE A 104 2.83 10.12 -0.88
C ILE A 104 3.39 8.74 -1.22
N ASN A 105 2.56 7.84 -1.72
CA ASN A 105 2.97 6.49 -2.09
C ASN A 105 2.80 6.26 -3.60
N PRO A 106 3.87 6.40 -4.40
CA PRO A 106 3.75 6.36 -5.86
C PRO A 106 3.21 5.02 -6.39
N MET A 107 3.46 3.91 -5.69
CA MET A 107 2.98 2.59 -6.11
C MET A 107 1.48 2.43 -5.86
N GLY A 108 0.99 2.95 -4.75
CA GLY A 108 -0.45 2.95 -4.49
C GLY A 108 -1.20 3.98 -5.36
N ASP A 109 -0.59 5.12 -5.68
CA ASP A 109 -1.13 6.09 -6.65
C ASP A 109 -1.30 5.46 -8.04
N ARG A 110 -0.26 4.76 -8.53
CA ARG A 110 -0.33 4.03 -9.79
C ARG A 110 -1.38 2.91 -9.77
N THR A 111 -1.49 2.21 -8.64
CA THR A 111 -2.55 1.21 -8.43
C THR A 111 -3.93 1.85 -8.56
N LEU A 112 -4.15 2.99 -7.90
CA LEU A 112 -5.41 3.71 -7.94
C LEU A 112 -5.75 4.20 -9.35
N MET A 113 -4.77 4.74 -10.07
CA MET A 113 -4.92 5.13 -11.46
C MET A 113 -5.30 3.94 -12.36
N ALA A 114 -4.65 2.79 -12.18
CA ALA A 114 -4.96 1.58 -12.95
C ALA A 114 -6.39 1.08 -12.69
N LEU A 115 -6.84 1.09 -11.43
CA LEU A 115 -8.22 0.73 -11.05
C LEU A 115 -9.24 1.61 -11.76
N ARG A 116 -9.02 2.93 -11.77
CA ARG A 116 -9.88 3.90 -12.44
C ARG A 116 -9.88 3.72 -13.95
N ALA A 117 -8.69 3.62 -14.55
CA ALA A 117 -8.54 3.50 -16.00
C ALA A 117 -9.18 2.23 -16.56
N ARG A 118 -9.15 1.12 -15.79
CA ARG A 118 -9.77 -0.15 -16.18
C ARG A 118 -11.23 -0.29 -15.72
N GLY A 119 -11.80 0.75 -15.10
CA GLY A 119 -13.18 0.73 -14.60
C GLY A 119 -13.43 -0.32 -13.50
N LEU A 120 -12.38 -0.74 -12.78
CA LEU A 120 -12.47 -1.74 -11.73
C LEU A 120 -12.96 -1.13 -10.41
N TRP A 121 -12.52 0.09 -10.10
CA TRP A 121 -12.95 0.86 -8.94
C TRP A 121 -12.51 2.32 -9.03
N ASP A 122 -13.28 3.22 -8.42
CA ASP A 122 -13.00 4.65 -8.28
C ASP A 122 -13.52 5.09 -6.91
N GLU A 123 -12.65 5.68 -6.07
CA GLU A 123 -13.00 6.11 -4.71
C GLU A 123 -13.98 7.28 -4.69
N ALA A 124 -14.11 8.01 -5.81
CA ALA A 124 -15.05 9.11 -5.96
C ALA A 124 -16.46 8.66 -6.40
N ARG A 125 -16.68 7.36 -6.64
CA ARG A 125 -17.95 6.83 -7.16
C ARG A 125 -18.52 5.74 -6.26
N CYS A 126 -19.84 5.75 -6.10
CA CYS A 126 -20.55 4.66 -5.42
C CYS A 126 -20.42 3.36 -6.25
N HIS A 127 -20.04 2.28 -5.59
CA HIS A 127 -19.99 0.93 -6.13
C HIS A 127 -20.85 0.05 -5.22
N CYS A 128 -22.18 0.19 -5.37
CA CYS A 128 -23.20 -0.61 -4.69
C CYS A 128 -23.69 -1.76 -5.57
#